data_AF-A0A9X3WLV3-F1
#
_entry.id   AF-A0A9X3WLV3-F1
#
_cell.length_a   1.000
_cell.length_b   1.000
_cell.length_c   1.000
_cell.angle_alpha   90.00
_cell.angle_beta   90.00
_cell.angle_gamma   90.00
#
_symmetry.space_group_name_H-M   'P 1'
#
loop_
_entity.id
_entity.type
_entity.pdbx_description
1 polymer ?
#
loop_
_entity_poly.entity_id
_entity_poly.type
_entity_poly.pdbx_seq_one_letter_code
_entity_poly.pdbx_strand_id
1 'polypeptide(L)'
;MELQNRGGIISKKKGFIGAFIVILIIFGFRSFSLHQEQSQIKNDTLMHLENQGYDEETDIKEIYIVEILEKDENDEIEHTEKYEAVVHFQDEPSNAYFYRYKKSTNEIIQTDSINEGTSQALKHIE
;
A
#
# COMPACT_ATOMS: atom_id res chain seq x y z
N MET A 1 -65.27 19.11 -18.36
CA MET A 1 -65.22 19.42 -16.92
C MET A 1 -64.40 18.33 -16.26
N GLU A 2 -63.38 18.73 -15.50
CA GLU A 2 -62.65 17.97 -14.46
C GLU A 2 -61.86 16.72 -14.86
N LEU A 3 -60.73 16.40 -14.23
CA LEU A 3 -59.59 17.15 -13.68
C LEU A 3 -58.51 16.09 -13.42
N GLN A 4 -57.25 16.52 -13.44
CA GLN A 4 -56.05 15.72 -13.29
C GLN A 4 -56.07 14.75 -12.09
N ASN A 5 -55.48 13.57 -12.28
CA ASN A 5 -54.77 12.89 -11.19
C ASN A 5 -53.42 12.35 -11.70
N ARG A 6 -52.40 13.22 -11.69
CA ARG A 6 -50.98 12.88 -11.86
C ARG A 6 -50.23 13.35 -10.62
N GLY A 7 -50.43 12.66 -9.51
CA GLY A 7 -49.60 12.81 -8.31
C GLY A 7 -48.92 11.49 -7.99
N GLY A 8 -47.59 11.42 -8.06
CA GLY A 8 -46.87 10.29 -7.46
C GLY A 8 -45.54 9.84 -8.07
N ILE A 9 -44.74 10.68 -8.74
CA ILE A 9 -43.34 10.31 -9.09
C ILE A 9 -42.37 11.45 -8.73
N ILE A 10 -42.44 11.98 -7.51
CA ILE A 10 -41.44 12.97 -7.04
C ILE A 10 -41.10 12.72 -5.57
N SER A 11 -40.48 11.58 -5.24
CA SER A 11 -39.90 11.38 -3.90
C SER A 11 -38.83 10.27 -3.79
N LYS A 12 -38.07 9.96 -4.85
CA LYS A 12 -36.97 8.98 -4.76
C LYS A 12 -35.58 9.52 -5.13
N LYS A 13 -35.48 10.79 -5.57
CA LYS A 13 -34.20 11.40 -5.98
C LYS A 13 -33.39 12.03 -4.84
N LYS A 14 -34.04 12.46 -3.74
CA LYS A 14 -33.38 13.17 -2.63
C LYS A 14 -32.58 12.24 -1.70
N GLY A 15 -32.99 10.98 -1.53
CA GLY A 15 -32.24 9.99 -0.75
C GLY A 15 -30.97 9.48 -1.45
N PHE A 16 -30.95 9.51 -2.78
CA PHE A 16 -29.82 9.01 -3.59
C PHE A 16 -28.60 9.94 -3.51
N ILE A 17 -28.83 11.26 -3.44
CA ILE A 17 -27.75 12.26 -3.34
C ILE A 17 -27.04 12.16 -1.98
N GLY A 18 -27.81 12.01 -0.89
CA GLY A 18 -27.23 11.81 0.44
C GLY A 18 -26.41 10.53 0.54
N ALA A 19 -26.94 9.42 0.03
CA ALA A 19 -26.22 8.14 -0.01
C ALA A 19 -24.94 8.22 -0.86
N PHE A 20 -24.99 8.91 -2.01
CA PHE A 20 -23.83 9.09 -2.89
C PHE A 20 -22.71 9.90 -2.24
N ILE A 21 -23.04 10.98 -1.51
CA ILE A 21 -22.06 11.77 -0.77
C ILE A 21 -21.38 10.93 0.32
N VAL A 22 -22.15 10.10 1.05
CA VAL A 22 -21.60 9.22 2.08
C VAL A 22 -20.64 8.18 1.47
N ILE A 23 -20.99 7.60 0.32
CA ILE A 23 -20.10 6.66 -0.40
C ILE A 23 -18.79 7.36 -0.80
N LEU A 24 -18.85 8.58 -1.35
CA LEU A 24 -17.64 9.33 -1.71
C LEU A 24 -16.77 9.67 -0.50
N ILE A 25 -17.37 10.01 0.65
CA ILE A 25 -16.63 10.28 1.88
C ILE A 25 -15.93 9.00 2.38
N ILE A 26 -16.62 7.86 2.40
CA ILE A 26 -16.03 6.57 2.81
C ILE A 26 -14.88 6.19 1.87
N PHE A 27 -15.07 6.35 0.56
CA PHE A 27 -14.06 6.03 -0.44
C PHE A 27 -12.83 6.95 -0.33
N GLY A 28 -13.07 8.25 -0.14
CA GLY A 28 -12.00 9.23 0.09
C GLY A 28 -11.21 8.95 1.37
N PHE A 29 -11.90 8.57 2.45
CA PHE A 29 -11.26 8.23 3.72
C PHE A 29 -10.39 6.97 3.61
N ARG A 30 -10.86 5.93 2.90
CA ARG A 30 -10.05 4.72 2.63
C ARG A 30 -8.82 5.02 1.80
N SER A 31 -8.98 5.78 0.71
CA SER A 31 -7.85 6.15 -0.15
C SER A 31 -6.79 6.96 0.59
N PHE A 32 -7.22 7.87 1.48
CA PHE A 32 -6.33 8.67 2.30
C PHE A 32 -5.57 7.82 3.33
N SER A 33 -6.24 6.88 3.99
CA SER A 33 -5.62 5.98 4.97
C SER A 33 -4.50 5.13 4.36
N LEU A 34 -4.70 4.60 3.15
CA LEU A 34 -3.69 3.80 2.45
C LEU A 34 -2.43 4.62 2.13
N HIS A 35 -2.61 5.87 1.68
CA HIS A 35 -1.47 6.76 1.42
C HIS A 35 -0.70 7.10 2.70
N GLN A 36 -1.40 7.18 3.83
CA GLN A 36 -0.76 7.46 5.12
C GLN A 36 0.12 6.30 5.56
N GLU A 37 -0.35 5.05 5.44
CA GLU A 37 0.43 3.87 5.80
C GLU A 37 1.68 3.70 4.93
N GLN A 38 1.56 3.89 3.62
CA GLN A 38 2.70 3.86 2.71
C GLN A 38 3.73 4.96 3.03
N SER A 39 3.26 6.18 3.32
CA SER A 39 4.15 7.27 3.73
C SER A 39 4.85 6.96 5.05
N GLN A 40 4.14 6.35 6.00
CA GLN A 40 4.67 6.01 7.32
C GLN A 40 5.79 4.98 7.22
N ILE A 41 5.58 3.85 6.55
CA ILE A 41 6.61 2.83 6.39
C ILE A 41 7.84 3.36 5.63
N LYS A 42 7.62 4.23 4.63
CA LYS A 42 8.73 4.90 3.93
C LYS A 42 9.58 5.72 4.89
N ASN A 43 8.96 6.62 5.65
CA ASN A 43 9.68 7.52 6.55
C ASN A 43 10.37 6.76 7.69
N ASP A 44 9.71 5.74 8.24
CA ASP A 44 10.28 4.92 9.30
C ASP A 44 11.46 4.10 8.79
N THR A 45 11.41 3.65 7.53
CA THR A 45 12.54 2.95 6.88
C THR A 45 13.72 3.89 6.65
N LEU A 46 13.47 5.10 6.15
CA LEU A 46 14.51 6.11 5.99
C LEU A 46 15.17 6.44 7.33
N MET A 47 14.37 6.68 8.36
CA MET A 47 14.88 6.94 9.71
C MET A 47 15.66 5.74 10.27
N HIS A 48 15.24 4.51 10.00
CA HIS A 48 15.98 3.31 10.38
C HIS A 48 17.37 3.27 9.72
N LEU A 49 17.44 3.57 8.42
CA LEU A 49 18.68 3.60 7.65
C LEU A 49 19.59 4.76 8.08
N GLU A 50 19.03 5.94 8.34
CA GLU A 50 19.75 7.09 8.87
C GLU A 50 20.40 6.77 10.23
N ASN A 51 19.66 6.10 11.11
CA ASN A 51 20.20 5.62 12.39
C ASN A 51 21.31 4.58 12.24
N GLN A 52 21.41 3.90 11.10
CA GLN A 52 22.51 3.01 10.76
C GLN A 52 23.70 3.73 10.09
N GLY A 53 23.54 5.01 9.77
CA GLY A 53 24.59 5.86 9.18
C GLY A 53 24.49 6.03 7.67
N TYR A 54 23.38 5.62 7.04
CA TYR A 54 23.12 5.89 5.63
C TYR A 54 22.53 7.30 5.44
N ASP A 55 22.91 7.97 4.37
CA ASP A 55 22.37 9.26 3.96
C ASP A 55 21.41 9.08 2.77
N GLU A 56 20.19 9.62 2.88
CA GLU A 56 19.15 9.47 1.84
C GLU A 56 19.59 10.03 0.49
N GLU A 57 20.31 11.15 0.47
CA GLU A 57 20.66 11.83 -0.79
C GLU A 57 21.84 11.17 -1.50
N THR A 58 22.76 10.56 -0.76
CA THR A 58 24.04 10.07 -1.30
C THR A 58 24.18 8.55 -1.31
N ASP A 59 23.49 7.82 -0.43
CA ASP A 59 23.58 6.36 -0.34
C ASP A 59 22.34 5.65 -0.91
N ILE A 60 21.17 6.29 -0.86
CA ILE A 60 19.93 5.69 -1.37
C ILE A 60 19.72 6.14 -2.82
N LYS A 61 19.57 5.17 -3.72
CA LYS A 61 19.22 5.44 -5.12
C LYS A 61 17.72 5.58 -5.28
N GLU A 62 16.98 4.65 -4.68
CA GLU A 62 15.54 4.59 -4.80
C GLU A 62 14.93 3.89 -3.57
N ILE A 63 13.75 4.38 -3.17
CA ILE A 63 12.89 3.73 -2.19
C ILE A 63 11.43 3.82 -2.66
N TYR A 64 10.76 2.67 -2.71
CA TYR A 64 9.33 2.57 -3.01
C TYR A 64 8.64 1.56 -2.11
N ILE A 65 7.32 1.70 -2.00
CA ILE A 65 6.50 0.87 -1.12
C ILE A 65 5.67 -0.09 -1.97
N VAL A 66 5.74 -1.38 -1.64
CA VAL A 66 4.97 -2.44 -2.29
C VAL A 66 4.03 -3.09 -1.30
N GLU A 67 2.89 -3.57 -1.80
CA GLU A 67 1.97 -4.39 -1.01
C GLU A 67 2.43 -5.85 -1.01
N ILE A 68 2.35 -6.50 0.15
CA ILE A 68 2.56 -7.95 0.28
C ILE A 68 1.31 -8.64 -0.24
N LEU A 69 1.50 -9.51 -1.23
CA LEU A 69 0.44 -10.37 -1.74
C LEU A 69 0.62 -11.77 -1.16
N GLU A 70 -0.44 -12.33 -0.59
CA GLU A 70 -0.47 -13.70 -0.08
C GLU A 70 -1.36 -14.54 -1.00
N LYS A 71 -1.09 -15.85 -1.08
CA LYS A 71 -2.00 -16.77 -1.78
C LYS A 71 -2.98 -17.37 -0.78
N ASP A 72 -4.25 -17.43 -1.16
CA ASP A 72 -5.27 -18.10 -0.38
C ASP A 72 -5.19 -19.64 -0.51
N GLU A 73 -6.08 -20.36 0.17
CA GLU A 73 -6.17 -21.83 0.11
C GLU A 73 -6.54 -22.36 -1.29
N ASN A 74 -6.98 -21.51 -2.22
CA ASN A 74 -7.38 -21.83 -3.59
C ASN A 74 -6.36 -21.37 -4.64
N ASP A 75 -5.14 -20.99 -4.24
CA ASP A 75 -4.10 -20.41 -5.11
C ASP A 75 -4.46 -19.04 -5.72
N GLU A 76 -5.49 -18.35 -5.21
CA GLU A 76 -5.84 -16.98 -5.61
C GLU A 76 -4.97 -15.95 -4.88
N ILE A 77 -4.62 -14.87 -5.58
CA ILE A 77 -3.80 -13.79 -5.02
C ILE A 77 -4.71 -12.89 -4.18
N GLU A 78 -4.40 -12.76 -2.89
CA GLU A 78 -5.10 -11.90 -1.92
C GLU A 78 -4.26 -10.68 -1.54
N HIS A 79 -4.91 -9.53 -1.53
CA HIS A 79 -4.37 -8.26 -1.03
C HIS A 79 -4.35 -8.28 0.50
N THR A 80 -3.16 -8.19 1.09
CA THR A 80 -3.03 -8.28 2.55
C THR A 80 -3.19 -6.94 3.27
N GLU A 81 -3.22 -5.83 2.53
CA GLU A 81 -3.12 -4.47 3.06
C GLU A 81 -1.86 -4.23 3.91
N LYS A 82 -0.86 -5.12 3.83
CA LYS A 82 0.46 -4.96 4.47
C LYS A 82 1.47 -4.47 3.44
N TYR A 83 2.42 -3.67 3.88
CA TYR A 83 3.40 -3.06 3.00
C TYR A 83 4.84 -3.41 3.39
N GLU A 84 5.72 -3.38 2.40
CA GLU A 84 7.18 -3.43 2.55
C GLU A 84 7.81 -2.26 1.81
N ALA A 85 8.87 -1.71 2.38
CA ALA A 85 9.73 -0.75 1.70
C ALA A 85 10.83 -1.52 0.95
N VAL A 86 10.96 -1.24 -0.34
CA VAL A 86 12.05 -1.75 -1.17
C VAL A 86 13.05 -0.64 -1.35
N VAL A 87 14.31 -0.91 -1.04
CA VAL A 87 15.41 0.05 -1.07
C VAL A 87 16.50 -0.47 -2.01
N HIS A 88 16.94 0.41 -2.92
CA HIS A 88 18.13 0.19 -3.73
C HIS A 88 19.19 1.20 -3.33
N PHE A 89 20.38 0.73 -2.96
CA PHE A 89 21.51 1.60 -2.63
C PHE A 89 22.29 2.03 -3.89
N GLN A 90 23.00 3.15 -3.80
CA GLN A 90 23.76 3.74 -4.92
C GLN A 90 24.97 2.88 -5.33
N ASP A 91 25.63 2.25 -4.36
CA ASP A 91 26.80 1.39 -4.55
C ASP A 91 26.41 -0.01 -5.10
N GLU A 92 25.22 -0.49 -4.73
CA GLU A 92 24.67 -1.78 -5.17
C GLU A 92 23.28 -1.64 -5.83
N PRO A 93 23.16 -0.91 -6.95
CA PRO A 93 21.87 -0.54 -7.53
C PRO A 93 21.12 -1.71 -8.19
N SER A 94 21.70 -2.90 -8.22
CA SER A 94 21.08 -4.14 -8.70
C SER A 94 20.56 -5.02 -7.56
N ASN A 95 20.76 -4.61 -6.31
CA ASN A 95 20.24 -5.31 -5.14
C ASN A 95 19.01 -4.56 -4.60
N ALA A 96 17.90 -5.26 -4.47
CA ALA A 96 16.68 -4.80 -3.83
C ALA A 96 16.63 -5.32 -2.39
N TYR A 97 16.56 -4.42 -1.42
CA TYR A 97 16.49 -4.74 0.01
C TYR A 97 15.08 -4.50 0.55
N PHE A 98 14.50 -5.51 1.20
CA PHE A 98 13.11 -5.48 1.64
C PHE A 98 13.03 -5.22 3.14
N TYR A 99 12.28 -4.18 3.52
CA TYR A 99 12.11 -3.74 4.91
C TYR A 99 10.64 -3.74 5.30
N ARG A 100 10.34 -4.21 6.51
CA ARG A 100 8.96 -4.24 7.04
C ARG A 100 8.90 -4.10 8.54
N TYR A 101 7.71 -3.81 9.05
CA TYR A 101 7.47 -3.84 10.49
C TYR A 101 7.53 -5.26 11.05
N LYS A 102 8.32 -5.43 12.10
CA LYS A 102 8.29 -6.63 12.93
C LYS A 102 7.01 -6.65 13.76
N LYS A 103 6.13 -7.64 13.52
CA LYS A 103 4.80 -7.80 14.15
C LYS A 103 4.77 -7.60 15.69
N SER A 104 5.87 -7.88 16.38
CA SER A 104 5.95 -7.79 17.84
C SER A 104 6.41 -6.44 18.40
N THR A 105 7.18 -5.66 17.64
CA THR A 105 7.85 -4.45 18.16
C THR A 105 7.52 -3.18 17.38
N ASN A 106 6.85 -3.29 16.22
CA ASN A 106 6.66 -2.17 15.29
C ASN A 106 7.98 -1.50 14.88
N GLU A 107 9.09 -2.22 14.95
CA GLU A 107 10.38 -1.76 14.45
C GLU A 107 10.55 -2.19 13.00
N ILE A 108 11.16 -1.34 12.19
CA ILE A 108 11.59 -1.69 10.85
C ILE A 108 12.74 -2.69 10.93
N ILE A 109 12.62 -3.78 10.18
CA ILE A 109 13.65 -4.79 10.00
C ILE A 109 13.83 -5.09 8.52
N GLN A 110 15.06 -5.40 8.11
CA GLN A 110 15.30 -6.02 6.81
C GLN A 110 14.86 -7.48 6.87
N THR A 111 14.12 -7.94 5.86
CA THR A 111 13.61 -9.31 5.80
C THR A 111 14.10 -10.12 4.62
N ASP A 112 14.49 -9.46 3.54
CA ASP A 112 15.07 -10.13 2.39
C ASP A 112 16.00 -9.20 1.59
N SER A 113 16.76 -9.78 0.66
CA SER A 113 17.54 -9.07 -0.34
C SER A 113 17.62 -9.88 -1.63
N ILE A 114 17.25 -9.29 -2.76
CA ILE A 114 17.26 -9.94 -4.07
C ILE A 114 18.25 -9.23 -4.99
N ASN A 115 19.09 -9.99 -5.68
CA ASN A 115 19.95 -9.46 -6.73
C ASN A 115 19.21 -9.56 -8.08
N GLU A 116 18.74 -8.43 -8.60
CA GLU A 116 17.99 -8.33 -9.85
C GLU A 116 18.89 -8.41 -11.10
N GLY A 117 20.21 -8.21 -10.91
CA GLY A 117 21.21 -8.28 -11.99
C GLY A 117 21.60 -9.70 -12.40
N THR A 118 21.23 -10.71 -11.60
CA THR A 118 21.39 -12.12 -11.94
C THR A 118 20.02 -12.76 -12.00
N SER A 119 19.76 -13.52 -13.06
CA SER A 119 18.52 -14.31 -13.19
C SER A 119 18.54 -15.39 -12.11
N GLN A 120 18.17 -15.05 -10.88
CA GLN A 120 17.97 -16.00 -9.80
C GLN A 120 16.79 -16.87 -10.21
N ALA A 121 17.08 -18.09 -10.65
CA ALA A 121 16.07 -19.13 -10.72
C ALA A 121 15.49 -19.27 -9.31
N LEU A 122 14.23 -18.84 -9.15
CA LEU A 122 13.45 -18.95 -7.91
C LEU A 122 13.66 -20.36 -7.34
N LYS A 123 14.50 -20.49 -6.31
CA LYS A 123 14.54 -21.72 -5.53
C LYS A 123 13.30 -21.68 -4.64
N HIS A 124 12.26 -22.38 -5.11
CA HIS A 124 11.16 -22.82 -4.27
C HIS A 124 11.78 -23.56 -3.08
N ILE A 125 11.69 -22.99 -1.88
CA ILE A 125 11.95 -23.71 -0.64
C ILE A 125 10.60 -24.33 -0.27
N GLU A 126 10.53 -25.67 -0.28
CA GLU A 126 9.43 -26.49 0.26
C GLU A 126 9.30 -26.33 1.78
#